data_AF-A0A1I8C423-F1
#
_entry.id   AF-A0A1I8C423-F1
#
_cell.length_a   1.000
_cell.length_b   1.000
_cell.length_c   1.000
_cell.angle_alpha   90.00
_cell.angle_beta   90.00
_cell.angle_gamma   90.00
#
_symmetry.space_group_name_H-M   'P 1'
#
loop_
_entity.id
_entity.type
_entity.pdbx_description
1 polymer ?
#
loop_
_entity_poly.entity_id
_entity_poly.type
_entity_poly.pdbx_seq_one_letter_code
_entity_poly.pdbx_strand_id
1 'polypeptide(L)'
;MTDIYVLIQKFTVDYPECKSILMEIEIEGFYSFEAFFEISCQYYRATQVTVLLNGSPLSFLYNSLLACVKDTTIVISTSGRQALKAFLDRMTFVIQMEGLSIQQKMKLIMKEYHIFCKTYGFLKQILLNFQISAEFGCFEDFINMFLFCESQNCWPEEYLILPSTVAPSTTESIATTEAITTTEAVTTTEVITTVVPTTTYEPYSGGCSHAASNVLTVDASGFSVIYTSSTTQMTGWTISEKNVWKNFCVKFTVEVINDNTAFPTAAVKITEIISRINAYVVYYATRKTKVYSIKIGIWGSIEQLCGC
;
A
#
# COMPACT_ATOMS: atom_id res chain seq x y z
N MET A 1 -16.17 16.59 -9.33
CA MET A 1 -14.78 16.76 -9.76
C MET A 1 -14.44 15.50 -10.56
N THR A 2 -13.98 15.60 -11.80
CA THR A 2 -13.61 14.41 -12.58
C THR A 2 -12.26 13.91 -12.09
N ASP A 3 -12.16 12.64 -11.69
CA ASP A 3 -10.91 12.05 -11.21
C ASP A 3 -9.82 12.16 -12.30
N ILE A 4 -8.64 12.63 -11.91
CA ILE A 4 -7.51 12.84 -12.83
C ILE A 4 -7.15 11.57 -13.60
N TYR A 5 -7.29 10.41 -12.94
CA TYR A 5 -7.15 9.09 -13.56
C TYR A 5 -8.11 8.91 -14.75
N VAL A 6 -9.41 9.21 -14.59
CA VAL A 6 -10.42 9.05 -15.64
C VAL A 6 -10.13 9.97 -16.83
N LEU A 7 -9.66 11.19 -16.56
CA LEU A 7 -9.30 12.14 -17.60
C LEU A 7 -8.08 11.67 -18.40
N ILE A 8 -7.04 11.19 -17.72
CA ILE A 8 -5.84 10.64 -18.37
C ILE A 8 -6.18 9.38 -19.15
N GLN A 9 -7.00 8.50 -18.58
CA GLN A 9 -7.43 7.27 -19.25
C GLN A 9 -8.16 7.60 -20.55
N LYS A 10 -9.10 8.54 -20.51
CA LYS A 10 -9.79 9.02 -21.71
C LYS A 10 -8.82 9.60 -22.75
N PHE A 11 -7.91 10.47 -22.33
CA PHE A 11 -6.90 11.05 -23.23
C PHE A 11 -6.04 9.99 -23.91
N THR A 12 -5.55 8.99 -23.15
CA THR A 12 -4.69 7.93 -23.72
C THR A 12 -5.42 6.94 -24.61
N VAL A 13 -6.75 6.85 -24.50
CA VAL A 13 -7.60 6.10 -25.44
C VAL A 13 -7.85 6.90 -26.71
N ASP A 14 -8.12 8.19 -26.58
CA ASP A 14 -8.37 9.09 -27.71
C ASP A 14 -7.10 9.36 -28.54
N TYR A 15 -5.91 9.33 -27.90
CA TYR A 15 -4.60 9.61 -28.50
C TYR A 15 -3.54 8.55 -28.13
N PRO A 16 -3.68 7.31 -28.61
CA PRO A 16 -2.79 6.20 -28.23
C PRO A 16 -1.32 6.44 -28.61
N GLU A 17 -1.05 7.19 -29.68
CA GLU A 17 0.29 7.58 -30.12
C GLU A 17 1.01 8.49 -29.11
N CYS A 18 0.25 9.27 -28.34
CA CYS A 18 0.80 10.14 -27.32
C CYS A 18 1.09 9.40 -26.01
N LYS A 19 0.56 8.18 -25.83
CA LYS A 19 0.63 7.46 -24.54
C LYS A 19 2.06 7.23 -24.10
N SER A 20 2.92 6.67 -24.95
CA SER A 20 4.30 6.36 -24.57
C SER A 20 5.07 7.61 -24.16
N ILE A 21 4.94 8.69 -24.96
CA ILE A 21 5.59 9.97 -24.68
C ILE A 21 5.07 10.56 -23.36
N LEU A 22 3.74 10.55 -23.16
CA LEU A 22 3.13 11.06 -21.94
C LEU A 22 3.62 10.31 -20.70
N MET A 23 3.69 8.98 -20.75
CA MET A 23 4.11 8.13 -19.62
C MET A 23 5.57 8.32 -19.22
N GLU A 24 6.43 8.70 -20.17
CA GLU A 24 7.86 8.98 -19.97
C GLU A 24 8.14 10.38 -19.42
N ILE A 25 7.16 11.29 -19.41
CA ILE A 25 7.36 12.64 -18.85
C ILE A 25 7.75 12.54 -17.39
N GLU A 26 8.90 13.11 -17.05
CA GLU A 26 9.34 13.19 -15.66
C GLU A 26 8.45 14.17 -14.88
N ILE A 27 7.95 13.71 -13.73
CA ILE A 27 7.20 14.54 -12.80
C ILE A 27 8.01 14.64 -11.51
N GLU A 28 8.32 15.87 -11.11
CA GLU A 28 8.99 16.12 -9.83
C GLU A 28 8.20 15.50 -8.66
N GLY A 29 8.89 14.76 -7.79
CA GLY A 29 8.28 14.02 -6.68
C GLY A 29 7.66 12.66 -7.04
N PHE A 30 7.25 12.43 -8.29
CA PHE A 30 6.69 11.15 -8.76
C PHE A 30 7.60 10.37 -9.71
N TYR A 31 8.75 10.95 -10.09
CA TYR A 31 9.71 10.45 -11.07
C TYR A 31 9.17 10.42 -12.51
N SER A 32 8.01 9.83 -12.76
CA SER A 32 7.36 9.83 -14.08
C SER A 32 5.85 9.97 -14.01
N PHE A 33 5.26 10.39 -15.13
CA PHE A 33 3.82 10.45 -15.31
C PHE A 33 3.18 9.06 -15.21
N GLU A 34 3.87 8.02 -15.66
CA GLU A 34 3.42 6.63 -15.47
C GLU A 34 3.21 6.30 -13.98
N ALA A 35 4.19 6.62 -13.13
CA ALA A 35 4.10 6.36 -11.69
C ALA A 35 2.98 7.18 -11.04
N PHE A 36 2.83 8.45 -11.43
CA PHE A 36 1.70 9.28 -10.99
C PHE A 36 0.35 8.69 -11.42
N PHE A 37 0.26 8.21 -12.65
CA PHE A 37 -0.95 7.61 -13.20
C PHE A 37 -1.31 6.30 -12.50
N GLU A 38 -0.34 5.43 -12.23
CA GLU A 38 -0.54 4.19 -11.46
C GLU A 38 -1.08 4.48 -10.05
N ILE A 39 -0.52 5.47 -9.34
CA ILE A 39 -1.00 5.88 -8.01
C ILE A 39 -2.42 6.43 -8.10
N SER A 40 -2.68 7.32 -9.07
CA SER A 40 -4.01 7.90 -9.29
C SER A 40 -5.06 6.82 -9.58
N CYS A 41 -4.68 5.76 -10.29
CA CYS A 41 -5.52 4.59 -10.54
C CYS A 41 -5.90 3.87 -9.25
N GLN A 42 -4.97 3.67 -8.32
CA GLN A 42 -5.27 3.00 -7.05
C GLN A 42 -6.20 3.86 -6.18
N TYR A 43 -5.98 5.17 -6.11
CA TYR A 43 -6.90 6.08 -5.42
C TYR A 43 -8.29 6.04 -6.04
N TYR A 44 -8.40 6.11 -7.36
CA TYR A 44 -9.68 5.98 -8.06
C TYR A 44 -10.37 4.67 -7.70
N ARG A 45 -9.69 3.53 -7.81
CA ARG A 45 -10.25 2.22 -7.45
C ARG A 45 -10.71 2.16 -6.00
N ALA A 46 -10.00 2.79 -5.08
CA ALA A 46 -10.40 2.84 -3.68
C ALA A 46 -11.78 3.50 -3.51
N THR A 47 -12.06 4.58 -4.24
CA THR A 47 -13.39 5.24 -4.20
C THR A 47 -14.54 4.36 -4.73
N GLN A 48 -14.22 3.35 -5.55
CA GLN A 48 -15.22 2.47 -6.15
C GLN A 48 -15.63 1.31 -5.25
N VAL A 49 -14.94 1.08 -4.12
CA VAL A 49 -15.20 -0.08 -3.25
C VAL A 49 -16.62 -0.09 -2.73
N THR A 50 -17.18 1.06 -2.35
CA THR A 50 -18.58 1.14 -1.92
C THR A 50 -19.51 0.58 -3.00
N VAL A 51 -19.31 0.95 -4.27
CA VAL A 51 -20.11 0.45 -5.39
C VAL A 51 -19.92 -1.05 -5.59
N LEU A 52 -18.68 -1.53 -5.51
CA LEU A 52 -18.36 -2.96 -5.66
C LEU A 52 -19.05 -3.84 -4.61
N LEU A 53 -19.11 -3.36 -3.36
CA LEU A 53 -19.70 -4.08 -2.25
C LEU A 53 -21.20 -3.78 -2.06
N ASN A 54 -21.74 -2.80 -2.80
CA ASN A 54 -23.16 -2.47 -2.74
C ASN A 54 -24.03 -3.54 -3.41
N GLY A 55 -25.25 -3.72 -2.89
CA GLY A 55 -26.18 -4.76 -3.31
C GLY A 55 -26.12 -6.00 -2.41
N SER A 56 -27.13 -6.17 -1.54
CA SER A 56 -27.34 -7.41 -0.79
C SER A 56 -28.54 -8.15 -1.40
N PRO A 57 -28.45 -9.46 -1.69
CA PRO A 57 -27.35 -10.38 -1.41
C PRO A 57 -26.28 -10.50 -2.50
N LEU A 58 -26.48 -9.85 -3.66
CA LEU A 58 -25.63 -10.00 -4.83
C LEU A 58 -24.93 -8.68 -5.15
N SER A 59 -23.74 -8.49 -4.59
CA SER A 59 -22.96 -7.29 -4.85
C SER A 59 -22.47 -7.24 -6.29
N PHE A 60 -22.11 -6.06 -6.77
CA PHE A 60 -21.52 -5.92 -8.11
C PHE A 60 -20.28 -6.82 -8.24
N LEU A 61 -19.41 -6.82 -7.23
CA LEU A 61 -18.24 -7.68 -7.18
C LEU A 61 -18.61 -9.17 -7.30
N TYR A 62 -19.60 -9.64 -6.54
CA TYR A 62 -20.04 -11.04 -6.61
C TYR A 62 -20.54 -11.40 -8.01
N ASN A 63 -21.38 -10.56 -8.61
CA ASN A 63 -21.97 -10.83 -9.91
C ASN A 63 -20.92 -10.89 -11.02
N SER A 64 -19.96 -9.96 -11.03
CA SER A 64 -18.87 -9.95 -12.01
C SER A 64 -18.00 -11.20 -11.91
N LEU A 65 -17.61 -11.59 -10.69
CA LEU A 65 -16.80 -12.79 -10.49
C LEU A 65 -17.59 -14.07 -10.79
N LEU A 66 -18.88 -14.12 -10.43
CA LEU A 66 -19.73 -15.27 -10.74
C LEU A 66 -19.94 -15.43 -12.26
N ALA A 67 -20.01 -14.34 -13.02
CA ALA A 67 -20.05 -14.40 -14.48
C ALA A 67 -18.78 -15.09 -15.02
N CYS A 68 -17.60 -14.74 -14.51
CA CYS A 68 -16.34 -15.41 -14.87
C CYS A 68 -16.35 -16.90 -14.47
N VAL A 69 -16.88 -17.25 -13.30
CA VAL A 69 -17.03 -18.66 -12.87
C VAL A 69 -17.98 -19.45 -13.78
N LYS A 70 -18.95 -18.79 -14.43
CA LYS A 70 -19.90 -19.43 -15.36
C LYS A 70 -19.42 -19.44 -16.80
N ASP A 71 -18.39 -18.66 -17.13
CA ASP A 71 -17.84 -18.57 -18.46
C ASP A 71 -17.23 -19.91 -18.89
N THR A 72 -17.76 -20.48 -19.97
CA THR A 72 -17.33 -21.77 -20.53
C THR A 72 -16.03 -21.66 -21.32
N THR A 73 -15.60 -20.45 -21.69
CA THR A 73 -14.33 -20.20 -22.40
C THR A 73 -13.13 -20.31 -21.46
N ILE A 74 -13.32 -20.04 -20.16
CA ILE A 74 -12.27 -20.19 -19.15
C ILE A 74 -12.17 -21.66 -18.75
N VAL A 75 -10.99 -22.26 -18.94
CA VAL A 75 -10.76 -23.67 -18.62
C VAL A 75 -10.63 -23.87 -17.10
N ILE A 76 -11.73 -24.32 -16.48
CA ILE A 76 -11.81 -24.63 -15.04
C ILE A 76 -12.51 -25.96 -14.87
N SER A 77 -11.93 -26.85 -14.05
CA SER A 77 -12.57 -28.13 -13.70
C SER A 77 -13.88 -27.91 -12.94
N THR A 78 -14.78 -28.89 -12.97
CA THR A 78 -16.06 -28.83 -12.24
C THR A 78 -15.85 -28.58 -10.74
N SER A 79 -14.90 -29.30 -10.12
CA SER A 79 -14.52 -29.08 -8.72
C SER A 79 -13.92 -27.70 -8.48
N GLY A 80 -13.13 -27.18 -9.43
CA GLY A 80 -12.61 -25.82 -9.38
C GLY A 80 -13.69 -24.75 -9.42
N ARG A 81 -14.71 -24.92 -10.28
CA ARG A 81 -15.87 -24.00 -10.32
C ARG A 81 -16.67 -24.05 -9.03
N GLN A 82 -16.86 -25.23 -8.43
CA GLN A 82 -17.50 -25.36 -7.12
C GLN A 82 -16.68 -24.66 -6.02
N ALA A 83 -15.36 -24.83 -6.00
CA ALA A 83 -14.48 -24.18 -5.04
C ALA A 83 -14.51 -22.64 -5.17
N LEU A 84 -14.46 -22.12 -6.41
CA LEU A 84 -14.58 -20.69 -6.68
C LEU A 84 -15.95 -20.16 -6.23
N LYS A 85 -17.04 -20.85 -6.59
CA LYS A 85 -18.38 -20.44 -6.13
C LYS A 85 -18.46 -20.40 -4.60
N ALA A 86 -17.95 -21.43 -3.92
CA ALA A 86 -17.94 -21.46 -2.46
C ALA A 86 -17.11 -20.31 -1.86
N PHE A 87 -16.02 -19.90 -2.50
CA PHE A 87 -15.27 -18.70 -2.13
C PHE A 87 -16.09 -17.42 -2.31
N LEU A 88 -16.76 -17.25 -3.45
CA LEU A 88 -17.64 -16.11 -3.69
C LEU A 88 -18.79 -16.04 -2.68
N ASP A 89 -19.37 -17.19 -2.32
CA ASP A 89 -20.45 -17.25 -1.32
C ASP A 89 -19.94 -16.83 0.08
N ARG A 90 -18.69 -17.16 0.45
CA ARG A 90 -18.06 -16.66 1.69
C ARG A 90 -17.77 -15.16 1.65
N MET A 91 -17.37 -14.62 0.50
CA MET A 91 -17.24 -13.17 0.33
C MET A 91 -18.58 -12.47 0.53
N THR A 92 -19.66 -12.98 -0.06
CA THR A 92 -21.01 -12.44 0.12
C THR A 92 -21.41 -12.43 1.59
N PHE A 93 -21.14 -13.50 2.32
CA PHE A 93 -21.39 -13.54 3.76
C PHE A 93 -20.69 -12.38 4.49
N VAL A 94 -19.40 -12.14 4.21
CA VAL A 94 -18.64 -11.02 4.79
C VAL A 94 -19.23 -9.67 4.40
N ILE A 95 -19.62 -9.47 3.14
CA ILE A 95 -20.22 -8.22 2.65
C ILE A 95 -21.51 -7.90 3.42
N GLN A 96 -22.30 -8.94 3.73
CA GLN A 96 -23.57 -8.83 4.44
C GLN A 96 -23.43 -8.66 5.95
N MET A 97 -22.25 -8.89 6.53
CA MET A 97 -22.05 -8.71 7.97
C MET A 97 -22.34 -7.27 8.37
N GLU A 98 -23.27 -7.12 9.30
CA GLU A 98 -23.61 -5.83 9.92
C GLU A 98 -22.55 -5.43 10.95
N GLY A 99 -22.48 -4.14 11.28
CA GLY A 99 -21.56 -3.63 12.31
C GLY A 99 -20.07 -3.64 11.94
N LEU A 100 -19.73 -3.92 10.69
CA LEU A 100 -18.35 -3.81 10.18
C LEU A 100 -18.20 -2.62 9.24
N SER A 101 -17.10 -1.89 9.40
CA SER A 101 -16.69 -0.85 8.45
C SER A 101 -16.32 -1.46 7.09
N ILE A 102 -16.29 -0.65 6.03
CA ILE A 102 -15.89 -1.12 4.69
C ILE A 102 -14.46 -1.67 4.72
N GLN A 103 -13.54 -0.98 5.41
CA GLN A 103 -12.17 -1.46 5.57
C GLN A 103 -12.13 -2.84 6.26
N GLN A 104 -12.91 -3.04 7.32
CA GLN A 104 -12.97 -4.33 8.02
C GLN A 104 -13.54 -5.45 7.14
N LYS A 105 -14.59 -5.16 6.35
CA LYS A 105 -15.13 -6.11 5.36
C LYS A 105 -14.08 -6.49 4.34
N MET A 106 -13.35 -5.51 3.80
CA MET A 106 -12.26 -5.75 2.86
C MET A 106 -11.16 -6.63 3.47
N LYS A 107 -10.74 -6.37 4.72
CA LYS A 107 -9.78 -7.21 5.46
C LYS A 107 -10.24 -8.66 5.58
N LEU A 108 -11.52 -8.87 5.89
CA LEU A 108 -12.10 -10.22 5.98
C LEU A 108 -12.19 -10.91 4.61
N ILE A 109 -12.57 -10.19 3.54
CA ILE A 109 -12.54 -10.71 2.17
C ILE A 109 -11.12 -11.17 1.79
N MET A 110 -10.10 -10.38 2.13
CA MET A 110 -8.70 -10.73 1.88
C MET A 110 -8.24 -11.94 2.69
N LYS A 111 -8.72 -12.08 3.93
CA LYS A 111 -8.50 -13.28 4.74
C LYS A 111 -9.11 -14.52 4.09
N GLU A 112 -10.33 -14.43 3.58
CA GLU A 112 -10.98 -15.52 2.84
C GLU A 112 -10.23 -15.88 1.56
N TYR A 113 -9.71 -14.88 0.84
CA TYR A 113 -8.88 -15.10 -0.34
C TYR A 113 -7.57 -15.83 0.00
N HIS A 114 -6.93 -15.47 1.12
CA HIS A 114 -5.71 -16.15 1.58
C HIS A 114 -5.97 -17.62 1.94
N ILE A 115 -7.07 -17.89 2.65
CA ILE A 115 -7.49 -19.26 2.97
C ILE A 115 -7.78 -20.03 1.68
N PHE A 116 -8.48 -19.42 0.72
CA PHE A 116 -8.75 -20.02 -0.58
C PHE A 116 -7.46 -20.38 -1.33
N CYS A 117 -6.48 -19.46 -1.38
CA CYS A 117 -5.21 -19.71 -2.06
C CYS A 117 -4.38 -20.82 -1.40
N LYS A 118 -4.42 -20.96 -0.06
CA LYS A 118 -3.74 -22.06 0.64
C LYS A 118 -4.34 -23.41 0.28
N THR A 119 -5.66 -23.49 0.18
CA THR A 119 -6.38 -24.74 -0.10
C THR A 119 -6.42 -25.08 -1.59
N TYR A 120 -6.56 -24.07 -2.45
CA TYR A 120 -6.81 -24.19 -3.88
C TYR A 120 -5.82 -23.38 -4.70
N GLY A 121 -4.52 -23.46 -4.38
CA GLY A 121 -3.48 -22.65 -5.03
C GLY A 121 -3.45 -22.72 -6.56
N PHE A 122 -3.88 -23.84 -7.14
CA PHE A 122 -4.00 -24.01 -8.60
C PHE A 122 -5.04 -23.09 -9.26
N LEU A 123 -6.01 -22.54 -8.49
CA LEU A 123 -7.03 -21.61 -8.98
C LEU A 123 -6.62 -20.14 -8.82
N LYS A 124 -5.49 -19.86 -8.14
CA LYS A 124 -5.06 -18.49 -7.82
C LYS A 124 -4.95 -17.62 -9.07
N GLN A 125 -4.18 -18.06 -10.06
CA GLN A 125 -3.95 -17.26 -11.27
C GLN A 125 -5.25 -17.06 -12.08
N ILE A 126 -6.12 -18.07 -12.09
CA ILE A 126 -7.42 -17.98 -12.75
C ILE A 126 -8.27 -16.90 -12.08
N LEU A 127 -8.37 -16.93 -10.74
CA LEU A 127 -9.14 -15.96 -9.97
C LEU A 127 -8.59 -14.54 -10.12
N LEU A 128 -7.27 -14.35 -10.08
CA LEU A 128 -6.62 -13.06 -10.27
C LEU A 128 -7.01 -12.40 -11.61
N ASN A 129 -7.19 -13.21 -12.65
CA ASN A 129 -7.54 -12.74 -13.99
C ASN A 129 -9.06 -12.53 -14.19
N PHE A 130 -9.91 -12.80 -13.20
CA PHE A 130 -11.36 -12.58 -13.35
C PHE A 130 -11.67 -11.09 -13.47
N GLN A 131 -12.35 -10.71 -14.54
CA GLN A 131 -12.74 -9.32 -14.79
C GLN A 131 -13.84 -8.88 -13.81
N ILE A 132 -13.67 -7.70 -13.22
CA ILE A 132 -14.69 -7.04 -12.41
C ILE A 132 -15.49 -6.07 -13.28
N SER A 133 -14.80 -5.14 -13.94
CA SER A 133 -15.36 -4.24 -14.96
C SER A 133 -14.23 -3.65 -15.81
N ALA A 134 -14.55 -3.09 -16.97
CA ALA A 134 -13.53 -2.44 -17.82
C ALA A 134 -12.86 -1.25 -17.11
N GLU A 135 -13.58 -0.54 -16.25
CA GLU A 135 -13.11 0.66 -15.55
C GLU A 135 -12.31 0.29 -14.29
N PHE A 136 -12.73 -0.75 -13.56
CA PHE A 136 -12.05 -1.16 -12.33
C PHE A 136 -10.86 -2.08 -12.63
N GLY A 137 -11.00 -3.00 -13.57
CA GLY A 137 -10.01 -4.03 -13.90
C GLY A 137 -10.42 -5.41 -13.44
N CYS A 138 -9.45 -6.24 -13.05
CA CYS A 138 -9.65 -7.62 -12.62
C CYS A 138 -9.57 -7.79 -11.09
N PHE A 139 -9.71 -9.03 -10.61
CA PHE A 139 -9.60 -9.33 -9.18
C PHE A 139 -8.19 -9.07 -8.63
N GLU A 140 -7.15 -9.20 -9.44
CA GLU A 140 -5.80 -8.76 -9.08
C GLU A 140 -5.77 -7.25 -8.77
N ASP A 141 -6.45 -6.43 -9.55
CA ASP A 141 -6.56 -4.99 -9.31
C ASP A 141 -7.31 -4.66 -8.02
N PHE A 142 -8.32 -5.46 -7.66
CA PHE A 142 -9.05 -5.32 -6.40
C PHE A 142 -8.16 -5.60 -5.19
N ILE A 143 -7.37 -6.68 -5.26
CA ILE A 143 -6.37 -6.99 -4.25
C ILE A 143 -5.32 -5.88 -4.21
N ASN A 144 -4.89 -5.40 -5.37
CA ASN A 144 -3.83 -4.41 -5.45
C ASN A 144 -4.23 -3.07 -4.80
N MET A 145 -5.47 -2.64 -5.05
CA MET A 145 -6.02 -1.45 -4.41
C MET A 145 -6.14 -1.63 -2.89
N PHE A 146 -6.65 -2.77 -2.39
CA PHE A 146 -6.77 -3.01 -0.95
C PHE A 146 -5.41 -2.86 -0.26
N LEU A 147 -4.40 -3.49 -0.85
CA LEU A 147 -3.09 -3.54 -0.25
C LEU A 147 -2.30 -2.23 -0.44
N PHE A 148 -2.57 -1.47 -1.52
CA PHE A 148 -2.16 -0.08 -1.63
C PHE A 148 -2.72 0.69 -0.42
N CYS A 149 -4.04 0.71 -0.23
CA CYS A 149 -4.66 1.43 0.89
C CYS A 149 -4.13 1.01 2.26
N GLU A 150 -3.86 -0.27 2.51
CA GLU A 150 -3.23 -0.74 3.76
C GLU A 150 -1.78 -0.26 3.91
N SER A 151 -0.93 -0.49 2.91
CA SER A 151 0.51 -0.13 2.99
C SER A 151 0.75 1.38 3.04
N GLN A 152 -0.17 2.13 2.44
CA GLN A 152 -0.14 3.56 2.30
C GLN A 152 -0.99 4.25 3.38
N ASN A 153 -1.70 3.52 4.23
CA ASN A 153 -2.67 4.03 5.19
C ASN A 153 -3.58 5.13 4.60
N CYS A 154 -4.06 4.93 3.36
CA CYS A 154 -4.77 5.96 2.59
C CYS A 154 -6.21 5.54 2.27
N TRP A 155 -6.83 4.82 3.20
CA TRP A 155 -8.24 4.51 3.12
C TRP A 155 -9.08 5.79 3.16
N PRO A 156 -10.16 5.89 2.36
CA PRO A 156 -11.17 6.93 2.54
C PRO A 156 -11.68 6.93 3.98
N GLU A 157 -11.81 8.11 4.59
CA GLU A 157 -12.18 8.24 6.01
C GLU A 157 -13.52 7.57 6.31
N GLU A 158 -14.47 7.67 5.38
CA GLU A 158 -15.78 7.05 5.47
C GLU A 158 -15.73 5.51 5.55
N TYR A 159 -14.62 4.88 5.13
CA TYR A 159 -14.46 3.43 5.19
C TYR A 159 -13.95 2.93 6.54
N LEU A 160 -13.49 3.85 7.40
CA LEU A 160 -13.00 3.56 8.75
C LEU A 160 -14.15 3.60 9.78
N ILE A 161 -15.24 4.29 9.47
CA ILE A 161 -16.38 4.49 10.36
C ILE A 161 -17.20 3.20 10.44
N LEU A 162 -17.61 2.82 11.66
CA LEU A 162 -18.54 1.70 11.86
C LEU A 162 -19.96 2.11 11.43
N PRO A 163 -20.73 1.23 10.76
CA PRO A 163 -22.12 1.52 10.45
C PRO A 163 -22.88 1.78 11.76
N SER A 164 -23.33 3.02 11.97
CA SER A 164 -24.08 3.38 13.16
C SER A 164 -25.51 2.87 13.04
N THR A 165 -25.89 1.91 13.87
CA THR A 165 -27.30 1.51 14.06
C THR A 165 -27.98 2.49 15.00
N VAL A 166 -28.31 3.70 14.55
CA VAL A 166 -29.23 4.58 15.30
C VAL A 166 -30.11 5.42 14.38
N ALA A 167 -31.40 5.42 14.66
CA ALA A 167 -32.46 6.28 14.11
C ALA A 167 -32.12 7.78 14.20
N PRO A 168 -32.73 8.65 13.37
CA PRO A 168 -32.37 10.05 13.30
C PRO A 168 -32.75 10.80 14.58
N SER A 169 -31.75 11.34 15.27
CA SER A 169 -31.93 12.30 16.36
C SER A 169 -31.38 13.65 15.90
N THR A 170 -32.30 14.60 15.78
CA THR A 170 -32.13 16.03 15.54
C THR A 170 -31.14 16.71 16.49
N THR A 171 -30.33 17.59 15.89
CA THR A 171 -29.90 18.94 16.35
C THR A 171 -29.77 19.22 17.85
N GLU A 172 -28.58 19.63 18.32
CA GLU A 172 -28.30 21.03 18.68
C GLU A 172 -26.83 21.26 19.14
N SER A 173 -26.37 22.47 18.85
CA SER A 173 -25.14 23.17 19.28
C SER A 173 -24.93 23.14 20.82
N ILE A 174 -23.79 23.49 21.41
CA ILE A 174 -23.21 24.85 21.57
C ILE A 174 -21.74 24.71 22.07
N ALA A 175 -20.93 25.70 21.72
CA ALA A 175 -19.53 25.94 22.11
C ALA A 175 -19.30 26.22 23.61
N THR A 176 -18.08 25.93 24.10
CA THR A 176 -17.45 26.72 25.19
C THR A 176 -15.92 26.72 25.07
N THR A 177 -15.37 27.94 25.07
CA THR A 177 -13.97 28.36 25.17
C THR A 177 -13.44 28.19 26.60
N GLU A 178 -12.16 27.86 26.80
CA GLU A 178 -11.39 28.44 27.90
C GLU A 178 -9.88 28.44 27.59
N ALA A 179 -9.27 29.60 27.85
CA ALA A 179 -7.87 29.93 27.65
C ALA A 179 -7.10 29.73 28.97
N ILE A 180 -5.85 29.26 28.92
CA ILE A 180 -4.90 29.40 30.03
C ILE A 180 -3.49 29.77 29.49
N THR A 181 -2.88 30.63 30.29
CA THR A 181 -1.79 31.59 30.13
C THR A 181 -0.37 31.01 30.08
N THR A 182 0.49 31.79 29.41
CA THR A 182 1.95 31.94 29.39
C THR A 182 2.72 31.66 30.69
N THR A 183 3.91 31.05 30.58
CA THR A 183 5.13 31.43 31.34
C THR A 183 6.42 31.15 30.54
N GLU A 184 7.43 31.99 30.79
CA GLU A 184 8.61 32.34 30.01
C GLU A 184 9.79 31.34 29.96
N ALA A 185 10.70 31.68 29.05
CA ALA A 185 11.98 31.10 28.68
C ALA A 185 13.09 31.17 29.74
N VAL A 186 14.07 30.26 29.66
CA VAL A 186 15.50 30.54 29.91
C VAL A 186 16.39 29.70 28.99
N THR A 187 17.31 30.39 28.33
CA THR A 187 18.39 30.00 27.42
C THR A 187 19.51 29.22 28.10
N THR A 188 20.21 28.30 27.41
CA THR A 188 21.69 28.23 27.44
C THR A 188 22.23 27.53 26.19
N THR A 189 23.11 28.24 25.48
CA THR A 189 23.92 27.79 24.35
C THR A 189 25.29 27.37 24.89
N GLU A 190 25.79 26.19 24.54
CA GLU A 190 27.23 25.93 24.54
C GLU A 190 27.64 25.27 23.21
N VAL A 191 28.57 25.95 22.56
CA VAL A 191 29.35 25.53 21.40
C VAL A 191 30.68 25.02 21.95
N ILE A 192 31.29 24.00 21.32
CA ILE A 192 32.70 23.97 20.84
C ILE A 192 33.21 22.52 20.65
N THR A 193 33.78 22.32 19.46
CA THR A 193 34.81 21.37 18.97
C THR A 193 34.50 19.92 18.60
N THR A 194 34.62 19.75 17.28
CA THR A 194 35.04 18.60 16.49
C THR A 194 36.35 17.97 16.98
N VAL A 195 36.28 16.67 17.29
CA VAL A 195 37.41 15.73 17.20
C VAL A 195 37.00 14.66 16.20
N VAL A 196 37.81 14.48 15.16
CA VAL A 196 37.68 13.38 14.20
C VAL A 196 38.50 12.21 14.73
N PRO A 197 37.91 11.08 15.11
CA PRO A 197 38.63 9.82 15.19
C PRO A 197 38.53 9.13 13.83
N THR A 198 39.69 8.93 13.20
CA THR A 198 39.84 8.00 12.07
C THR A 198 39.62 6.58 12.59
N THR A 199 38.39 6.10 12.56
CA THR A 199 38.08 4.68 12.80
C THR A 199 38.02 3.95 11.46
N THR A 200 38.96 3.03 11.29
CA THR A 200 38.95 1.95 10.30
C THR A 200 37.62 1.19 10.41
N TYR A 201 36.74 1.32 9.41
CA TYR A 201 35.45 0.61 9.39
C TYR A 201 35.67 -0.85 9.00
N GLU A 202 35.57 -1.76 9.96
CA GLU A 202 35.12 -3.13 9.67
C GLU A 202 33.67 -3.05 9.17
N PRO A 203 33.27 -3.87 8.16
CA PRO A 203 31.91 -3.85 7.66
C PRO A 203 30.98 -4.42 8.73
N TYR A 204 30.23 -3.56 9.41
CA TYR A 204 29.11 -3.99 10.25
C TYR A 204 28.18 -4.86 9.40
N SER A 205 27.97 -6.11 9.80
CA SER A 205 27.03 -7.02 9.13
C SER A 205 25.75 -7.14 9.97
N GLY A 206 24.68 -6.47 9.52
CA GLY A 206 23.27 -6.73 9.86
C GLY A 206 22.86 -6.67 11.33
N GLY A 207 23.62 -6.07 12.23
CA GLY A 207 23.31 -6.06 13.67
C GLY A 207 22.18 -5.10 14.04
N CYS A 208 21.12 -5.59 14.70
CA CYS A 208 19.94 -4.79 15.11
C CYS A 208 20.26 -3.59 16.01
N SER A 209 21.32 -3.68 16.81
CA SER A 209 21.81 -2.58 17.65
C SER A 209 22.28 -1.35 16.86
N HIS A 210 22.64 -1.53 15.58
CA HIS A 210 23.10 -0.46 14.69
C HIS A 210 22.12 -0.18 13.54
N ALA A 211 20.93 -0.80 13.54
CA ALA A 211 19.94 -0.61 12.47
C ALA A 211 19.51 0.85 12.39
N ALA A 212 19.19 1.49 13.53
CA ALA A 212 18.73 2.88 13.58
C ALA A 212 19.71 3.87 12.91
N SER A 213 21.01 3.78 13.22
CA SER A 213 22.01 4.72 12.71
C SER A 213 22.30 4.56 11.21
N ASN A 214 21.99 3.38 10.65
CA ASN A 214 22.27 3.06 9.25
C ASN A 214 21.03 3.03 8.34
N VAL A 215 19.84 2.76 8.88
CA VAL A 215 18.60 2.56 8.10
C VAL A 215 17.76 3.83 8.05
N LEU A 216 17.81 4.66 9.11
CA LEU A 216 17.06 5.91 9.19
C LEU A 216 17.79 7.09 8.53
N THR A 217 18.93 6.84 7.89
CA THR A 217 19.72 7.87 7.22
C THR A 217 19.01 8.35 5.96
N VAL A 218 18.98 9.67 5.77
CA VAL A 218 18.38 10.34 4.63
C VAL A 218 19.46 11.18 3.95
N ASP A 219 19.52 11.13 2.62
CA ASP A 219 20.48 11.92 1.84
C ASP A 219 20.08 13.39 1.71
N ALA A 220 20.94 14.20 1.09
CA ALA A 220 20.70 15.63 0.88
C ALA A 220 19.48 15.92 0.00
N SER A 221 19.00 14.94 -0.77
CA SER A 221 17.82 15.05 -1.63
C SER A 221 16.53 14.57 -0.93
N GLY A 222 16.62 14.17 0.34
CA GLY A 222 15.46 13.72 1.12
C GLY A 222 15.11 12.24 0.93
N PHE A 223 15.95 11.44 0.27
CA PHE A 223 15.70 10.00 0.09
C PHE A 223 16.39 9.15 1.17
N SER A 224 15.67 8.14 1.67
CA SER A 224 16.26 7.20 2.63
C SER A 224 17.35 6.33 2.01
N VAL A 225 18.24 5.83 2.86
CA VAL A 225 19.29 4.87 2.45
C VAL A 225 18.72 3.60 1.83
N ILE A 226 17.51 3.17 2.21
CA ILE A 226 16.83 2.04 1.59
C ILE A 226 16.45 2.40 0.15
N TYR A 227 15.89 3.59 -0.08
CA TYR A 227 15.56 4.05 -1.43
C TYR A 227 16.80 4.09 -2.32
N THR A 228 17.84 4.81 -1.89
CA THR A 228 19.06 5.01 -2.69
C THR A 228 19.76 3.68 -2.98
N SER A 229 19.90 2.83 -1.96
CA SER A 229 20.43 1.48 -2.12
C SER A 229 19.64 0.64 -3.13
N SER A 230 18.31 0.72 -3.07
CA SER A 230 17.43 -0.02 -3.98
C SER A 230 17.64 0.38 -5.43
N THR A 231 17.77 1.68 -5.72
CA THR A 231 17.90 2.16 -7.10
C THR A 231 19.15 1.63 -7.82
N THR A 232 20.20 1.28 -7.08
CA THR A 232 21.45 0.71 -7.62
C THR A 232 21.39 -0.81 -7.82
N GLN A 233 20.38 -1.50 -7.26
CA GLN A 233 20.33 -2.97 -7.14
C GLN A 233 19.10 -3.61 -7.82
N MET A 234 18.35 -2.84 -8.62
CA MET A 234 17.13 -3.30 -9.28
C MET A 234 17.32 -3.94 -10.66
N THR A 235 18.50 -4.49 -10.93
CA THR A 235 18.75 -5.21 -12.19
C THR A 235 17.84 -6.44 -12.27
N GLY A 236 17.11 -6.61 -13.38
CA GLY A 236 16.15 -7.70 -13.57
C GLY A 236 14.76 -7.47 -12.95
N TRP A 237 14.50 -6.28 -12.40
CA TRP A 237 13.14 -5.86 -12.03
C TRP A 237 12.41 -5.29 -13.24
N THR A 238 11.11 -5.53 -13.35
CA THR A 238 10.26 -4.84 -14.34
C THR A 238 10.09 -3.37 -13.94
N ILE A 239 9.70 -2.52 -14.90
CA ILE A 239 9.47 -1.08 -14.65
C ILE A 239 8.43 -0.89 -13.53
N SER A 240 7.31 -1.59 -13.60
CA SER A 240 6.26 -1.55 -12.56
C SER A 240 6.77 -2.02 -11.19
N GLU A 241 7.58 -3.09 -11.12
CA GLU A 241 8.18 -3.53 -9.85
C GLU A 241 9.07 -2.44 -9.21
N LYS A 242 9.87 -1.76 -10.05
CA LYS A 242 10.76 -0.68 -9.60
C LYS A 242 9.97 0.50 -9.06
N ASN A 243 8.97 0.96 -9.80
CA ASN A 243 8.19 2.16 -9.45
C ASN A 243 7.41 1.96 -8.15
N VAL A 244 6.72 0.83 -8.02
CA VAL A 244 5.96 0.49 -6.82
C VAL A 244 6.85 0.42 -5.58
N TRP A 245 8.02 -0.21 -5.67
CA TRP A 245 8.95 -0.27 -4.53
C TRP A 245 9.57 1.10 -4.20
N LYS A 246 9.95 1.88 -5.21
CA LYS A 246 10.49 3.23 -5.01
C LYS A 246 9.50 4.14 -4.29
N ASN A 247 8.23 4.15 -4.72
CA ASN A 247 7.18 4.95 -4.09
C ASN A 247 6.92 4.50 -2.65
N PHE A 248 6.90 3.18 -2.42
CA PHE A 248 6.84 2.63 -1.06
C PHE A 248 7.98 3.15 -0.18
N CYS A 249 9.21 3.23 -0.70
CA CYS A 249 10.37 3.77 0.00
C CYS A 249 10.27 5.28 0.29
N VAL A 250 9.86 6.09 -0.69
CA VAL A 250 9.64 7.53 -0.49
C VAL A 250 8.61 7.76 0.61
N LYS A 251 7.53 6.99 0.62
CA LYS A 251 6.45 7.20 1.58
C LYS A 251 6.84 6.92 3.02
N PHE A 252 7.46 5.78 3.33
CA PHE A 252 7.88 5.56 4.72
C PHE A 252 9.00 6.53 5.13
N THR A 253 9.75 7.09 4.17
CA THR A 253 10.71 8.17 4.47
C THR A 253 9.99 9.40 4.99
N VAL A 254 8.93 9.85 4.32
CA VAL A 254 8.13 11.00 4.76
C VAL A 254 7.33 10.70 6.03
N GLU A 255 6.59 9.60 6.04
CA GLU A 255 5.59 9.32 7.09
C GLU A 255 6.17 8.68 8.35
N VAL A 256 7.36 8.10 8.29
CA VAL A 256 7.95 7.38 9.43
C VAL A 256 9.31 7.96 9.78
N ILE A 257 10.21 8.09 8.82
CA ILE A 257 11.57 8.59 9.08
C ILE A 257 11.54 10.08 9.46
N ASN A 258 10.74 10.89 8.77
CA ASN A 258 10.69 12.34 9.01
C ASN A 258 9.64 12.76 10.05
N ASP A 259 8.66 11.91 10.36
CA ASP A 259 7.63 12.20 11.35
C ASP A 259 8.10 11.89 12.78
N ASN A 260 8.68 12.90 13.43
CA ASN A 260 9.10 12.83 14.83
C ASN A 260 7.94 12.95 15.83
N THR A 261 6.73 13.25 15.37
CA THR A 261 5.55 13.41 16.23
C THR A 261 4.86 12.06 16.43
N ALA A 262 4.54 11.36 15.35
CA ALA A 262 3.96 10.02 15.41
C ALA A 262 5.00 8.95 15.77
N PHE A 263 6.26 9.15 15.38
CA PHE A 263 7.35 8.20 15.62
C PHE A 263 8.53 8.87 16.34
N PRO A 264 8.41 9.15 17.66
CA PRO A 264 9.36 9.99 18.38
C PRO A 264 10.73 9.34 18.66
N THR A 265 10.85 8.02 18.50
CA THR A 265 12.09 7.31 18.79
C THR A 265 12.54 6.46 17.62
N ALA A 266 13.85 6.29 17.48
CA ALA A 266 14.44 5.47 16.42
C ALA A 266 13.97 4.01 16.46
N ALA A 267 13.75 3.45 17.65
CA ALA A 267 13.24 2.09 17.81
C ALA A 267 11.83 1.95 17.22
N VAL A 268 10.92 2.90 17.49
CA VAL A 268 9.55 2.86 16.97
C VAL A 268 9.56 3.03 15.44
N LYS A 269 10.42 3.91 14.89
CA LYS A 269 10.58 4.07 13.44
C LYS A 269 11.03 2.78 12.76
N ILE A 270 12.03 2.10 13.33
CA ILE A 270 12.55 0.84 12.78
C ILE A 270 11.46 -0.24 12.81
N THR A 271 10.76 -0.42 13.93
CA THR A 271 9.66 -1.38 14.04
C THR A 271 8.57 -1.13 13.00
N GLU A 272 8.20 0.14 12.78
CA GLU A 272 7.19 0.50 11.78
C GLU A 272 7.67 0.23 10.35
N ILE A 273 8.92 0.59 10.02
CA ILE A 273 9.51 0.29 8.70
C ILE A 273 9.53 -1.22 8.45
N ILE A 274 9.93 -2.02 9.44
CA ILE A 274 9.94 -3.49 9.36
C ILE A 274 8.52 -4.02 9.13
N SER A 275 7.54 -3.53 9.89
CA SER A 275 6.13 -3.89 9.73
C SER A 275 5.64 -3.65 8.29
N ARG A 276 5.90 -2.44 7.76
CA ARG A 276 5.51 -2.07 6.40
C ARG A 276 6.22 -2.91 5.34
N ILE A 277 7.53 -3.18 5.49
CA ILE A 277 8.29 -4.00 4.53
C ILE A 277 7.79 -5.44 4.56
N ASN A 278 7.54 -6.01 5.75
CA ASN A 278 6.97 -7.34 5.90
C ASN A 278 5.60 -7.42 5.22
N ALA A 279 4.74 -6.42 5.40
CA ALA A 279 3.47 -6.32 4.69
C ALA A 279 3.68 -6.25 3.16
N TYR A 280 4.64 -5.45 2.69
CA TYR A 280 4.98 -5.33 1.27
C TYR A 280 5.42 -6.66 0.65
N VAL A 281 6.31 -7.41 1.29
CA VAL A 281 6.82 -8.66 0.71
C VAL A 281 5.87 -9.85 0.87
N VAL A 282 4.96 -9.79 1.84
CA VAL A 282 3.83 -10.73 1.94
C VAL A 282 2.87 -10.50 0.78
N TYR A 283 2.58 -9.24 0.46
CA TYR A 283 1.81 -8.85 -0.72
C TYR A 283 2.54 -9.31 -1.99
N TYR A 284 3.71 -8.73 -2.26
CA TYR A 284 4.45 -9.00 -3.48
C TYR A 284 5.39 -10.19 -3.29
N ALA A 285 4.82 -11.37 -3.00
CA ALA A 285 5.58 -12.58 -2.68
C ALA A 285 6.61 -12.97 -3.76
N THR A 286 6.32 -12.70 -5.03
CA THR A 286 7.26 -12.91 -6.16
C THR A 286 8.44 -11.93 -6.14
N ARG A 287 8.28 -10.78 -5.49
CA ARG A 287 9.31 -9.76 -5.28
C ARG A 287 10.07 -9.97 -3.98
N LYS A 288 9.60 -10.83 -3.06
CA LYS A 288 10.21 -11.07 -1.75
C LYS A 288 11.72 -11.29 -1.86
N THR A 289 12.15 -12.27 -2.66
CA THR A 289 13.57 -12.57 -2.84
C THR A 289 14.36 -11.38 -3.37
N LYS A 290 13.77 -10.64 -4.33
CA LYS A 290 14.39 -9.44 -4.91
C LYS A 290 14.52 -8.32 -3.87
N VAL A 291 13.48 -8.03 -3.10
CA VAL A 291 13.47 -7.02 -2.03
C VAL A 291 14.46 -7.40 -0.93
N TYR A 292 14.39 -8.63 -0.44
CA TYR A 292 15.22 -9.13 0.66
C TYR A 292 16.71 -9.16 0.30
N SER A 293 17.04 -9.31 -0.99
CA SER A 293 18.43 -9.25 -1.47
C SER A 293 19.05 -7.85 -1.48
N ILE A 294 18.25 -6.78 -1.40
CA ILE A 294 18.77 -5.40 -1.46
C ILE A 294 19.65 -5.14 -0.24
N LYS A 295 20.90 -4.73 -0.49
CA LYS A 295 21.85 -4.29 0.54
C LYS A 295 21.62 -2.84 0.89
N ILE A 296 21.40 -2.52 2.16
CA ILE A 296 21.21 -1.19 2.72
C ILE A 296 22.59 -0.61 3.04
N GLY A 297 23.13 0.20 2.14
CA GLY A 297 24.45 0.81 2.27
C GLY A 297 25.54 -0.20 2.65
N ILE A 298 26.31 0.13 3.68
CA ILE A 298 27.36 -0.73 4.25
C ILE A 298 26.88 -1.62 5.41
N TRP A 299 25.61 -1.53 5.80
CA TRP A 299 25.12 -2.14 7.06
C TRP A 299 24.65 -3.59 6.90
N GLY A 300 23.85 -3.92 5.91
CA GLY A 300 23.21 -5.24 5.84
C GLY A 300 22.20 -5.33 4.71
N SER A 301 21.36 -6.36 4.67
CA SER A 301 20.24 -6.45 3.73
C SER A 301 18.89 -6.09 4.37
N ILE A 302 17.89 -5.87 3.53
CA ILE A 302 16.49 -5.73 3.98
C ILE A 302 16.03 -6.99 4.72
N GLU A 303 16.46 -8.18 4.30
CA GLU A 303 16.17 -9.41 5.05
C GLU A 303 16.69 -9.36 6.49
N GLN A 304 17.91 -8.86 6.69
CA GLN A 304 18.51 -8.73 8.02
C GLN A 304 17.78 -7.65 8.84
N LEU A 305 17.33 -6.56 8.21
CA LEU A 305 16.47 -5.56 8.85
C LEU A 305 15.16 -6.17 9.34
N CYS A 306 14.48 -6.96 8.50
CA CYS A 306 13.22 -7.60 8.86
C CYS A 306 13.36 -8.75 9.88
N GLY A 307 14.60 -9.17 10.19
CA GLY A 307 14.92 -10.11 11.26
C GLY A 307 15.20 -9.43 12.61
N CYS A 308 15.30 -8.10 12.61
CA CYS A 308 15.09 -7.26 13.77
C CYS A 308 13.57 -7.09 14.00
#